data_AF-K2CGS4-F1
#
_entry.id   AF-K2CGS4-F1
#
_cell.length_a   1.000
_cell.length_b   1.000
_cell.length_c   1.000
_cell.angle_alpha   90.00
_cell.angle_beta   90.00
_cell.angle_gamma   90.00
#
_symmetry.space_group_name_H-M   'P 1'
#
loop_
_entity.id
_entity.type
_entity.pdbx_description
1 polymer ?
#
loop_
_entity_poly.entity_id
_entity_poly.type
_entity_poly.pdbx_seq_one_letter_code
_entity_poly.pdbx_strand_id
1 'polypeptide(L)'
;MTDQSGALFALNDHDVPEREQALAHFYNTYKNEPLVVNKWLMLQANSTLPQVIDTVKNLIQHPAFDIHNPNNVYALLVTFGENTLRFHDKNGVGYRLLADQVLVIDKNNPQVSARIVRPLTQWKQMDAVRGVMMKAELTRIMESKNLSGNLFEIVSKSLL
;
A
#
# COMPACT_ATOMS: atom_id res chain seq x y z
N MET A 1 -22.46 7.96 9.45
CA MET A 1 -21.08 7.78 8.94
C MET A 1 -20.04 8.19 9.97
N THR A 2 -19.98 9.44 10.46
CA THR A 2 -18.91 9.91 11.38
C THR A 2 -18.69 8.99 12.60
N ASP A 3 -19.75 8.69 13.35
CA ASP A 3 -19.63 7.84 14.56
C ASP A 3 -19.27 6.39 14.21
N GLN A 4 -19.84 5.85 13.14
CA GLN A 4 -19.52 4.51 12.65
C GLN A 4 -18.07 4.40 12.18
N SER A 5 -17.56 5.42 11.48
CA SER A 5 -16.15 5.49 11.11
C SER A 5 -15.29 5.60 12.35
N GLY A 6 -15.62 6.48 13.30
CA GLY A 6 -14.87 6.62 14.56
C GLY A 6 -14.77 5.31 15.33
N ALA A 7 -15.88 4.58 15.46
CA ALA A 7 -15.92 3.27 16.11
C ALA A 7 -15.06 2.22 15.36
N LEU A 8 -15.14 2.19 14.03
CA LEU A 8 -14.34 1.28 13.22
C LEU A 8 -12.84 1.60 13.31
N PHE A 9 -12.47 2.89 13.33
CA PHE A 9 -11.10 3.35 13.55
C PHE A 9 -10.56 2.87 14.91
N ALA A 10 -11.34 3.02 15.98
CA ALA A 10 -10.95 2.60 17.32
C ALA A 10 -10.71 1.07 17.41
N LEU A 11 -11.41 0.28 16.58
CA LEU A 11 -11.29 -1.18 16.59
C LEU A 11 -10.20 -1.74 15.67
N ASN A 12 -9.70 -0.93 14.72
CA ASN A 12 -8.86 -1.39 13.62
C ASN A 12 -7.51 -1.99 14.04
N ASP A 13 -7.02 -1.63 15.21
CA ASP A 13 -5.74 -2.08 15.76
C ASP A 13 -5.88 -3.24 16.76
N HIS A 14 -7.10 -3.76 16.96
CA HIS A 14 -7.37 -4.83 17.89
C HIS A 14 -7.58 -6.17 17.17
N ASP A 15 -6.81 -7.18 17.55
CA ASP A 15 -6.91 -8.54 17.01
C ASP A 15 -8.06 -9.31 17.68
N VAL A 16 -9.28 -8.87 17.40
CA VAL A 16 -10.51 -9.43 17.97
C VAL A 16 -11.54 -9.71 16.86
N PRO A 17 -12.41 -10.72 17.02
CA PRO A 17 -13.41 -11.08 16.01
C PRO A 17 -14.32 -9.91 15.58
N GLU A 18 -14.62 -9.00 16.52
CA GLU A 18 -15.45 -7.83 16.29
C GLU A 18 -14.86 -6.91 15.22
N ARG A 19 -13.53 -6.87 15.07
CA ARG A 19 -12.85 -6.08 14.03
C ARG A 19 -13.27 -6.53 12.64
N GLU A 20 -13.17 -7.84 12.38
CA GLU A 20 -13.54 -8.41 11.09
C GLU A 20 -15.04 -8.27 10.81
N GLN A 21 -15.87 -8.48 11.83
CA GLN A 21 -17.32 -8.27 11.73
C GLN A 21 -17.66 -6.82 11.39
N ALA A 22 -17.03 -5.86 12.06
CA ALA A 22 -17.24 -4.44 11.82
C ALA A 22 -16.75 -4.00 10.44
N LEU A 23 -15.58 -4.48 10.00
CA LEU A 23 -15.05 -4.22 8.65
C LEU A 23 -15.97 -4.78 7.57
N ALA A 24 -16.45 -6.02 7.72
CA ALA A 24 -17.37 -6.65 6.78
C ALA A 24 -18.73 -5.94 6.74
N HIS A 25 -19.28 -5.58 7.90
CA HIS A 25 -20.54 -4.82 7.98
C HIS A 25 -20.40 -3.44 7.33
N PHE A 26 -19.31 -2.73 7.61
CA PHE A 26 -19.05 -1.41 7.04
C PHE A 26 -18.94 -1.47 5.51
N TYR A 27 -18.19 -2.43 4.97
CA TYR A 27 -18.09 -2.62 3.52
C TYR A 27 -19.44 -2.97 2.90
N ASN A 28 -20.18 -3.94 3.44
CA ASN A 28 -21.47 -4.33 2.87
C ASN A 28 -22.49 -3.19 2.86
N THR A 29 -22.43 -2.30 3.86
CA THR A 29 -23.29 -1.12 3.96
C THR A 29 -22.93 -0.06 2.93
N TYR A 30 -21.63 0.17 2.69
CA TYR A 30 -21.13 1.30 1.91
C TYR A 30 -20.42 0.93 0.61
N LYS A 31 -20.49 -0.32 0.15
CA LYS A 31 -19.80 -0.79 -1.08
C LYS A 31 -20.15 -0.02 -2.35
N ASN A 32 -21.30 0.66 -2.38
CA ASN A 32 -21.75 1.49 -3.50
C ASN A 32 -21.31 2.96 -3.37
N GLU A 33 -20.58 3.32 -2.32
CA GLU A 33 -20.11 4.69 -2.02
C GLU A 33 -18.58 4.75 -2.19
N PRO A 34 -18.05 5.08 -3.39
CA PRO A 34 -16.63 4.86 -3.71
C PRO A 34 -15.65 5.55 -2.75
N LEU A 35 -15.97 6.76 -2.30
CA LEU A 35 -15.13 7.50 -1.35
C LEU A 35 -15.13 6.87 0.06
N VAL A 36 -16.22 6.22 0.45
CA VAL A 36 -16.32 5.52 1.74
C VAL A 36 -15.56 4.20 1.66
N VAL A 37 -15.62 3.50 0.53
CA VAL A 37 -14.80 2.31 0.25
C VAL A 37 -13.30 2.64 0.31
N ASN A 38 -12.87 3.79 -0.23
CA ASN A 38 -11.48 4.22 -0.09
C ASN A 38 -11.05 4.39 1.38
N LYS A 39 -11.91 4.96 2.23
CA LYS A 39 -11.62 5.07 3.67
C LYS A 39 -11.49 3.69 4.32
N TRP A 40 -12.31 2.72 3.89
CA TRP A 40 -12.25 1.34 4.37
C TRP A 40 -10.97 0.60 3.93
N LEU A 41 -10.49 0.83 2.70
CA LEU A 41 -9.18 0.32 2.23
C LEU A 41 -8.03 0.92 3.05
N MET A 42 -8.03 2.25 3.18
CA MET A 42 -7.02 3.01 3.92
C MET A 42 -6.93 2.56 5.37
N LEU A 43 -8.07 2.36 6.03
CA LEU A 43 -8.12 1.92 7.41
C LEU A 43 -7.38 0.59 7.62
N GLN A 44 -7.66 -0.39 6.78
CA GLN A 44 -7.03 -1.71 6.88
C GLN A 44 -5.54 -1.67 6.55
N ALA A 45 -5.14 -0.87 5.55
CA ALA A 45 -3.74 -0.69 5.15
C ALA A 45 -2.89 -0.03 6.25
N ASN A 46 -3.50 0.83 7.07
CA ASN A 46 -2.84 1.57 8.15
C ASN A 46 -2.91 0.88 9.53
N SER A 47 -3.48 -0.32 9.63
CA SER A 47 -3.54 -1.05 10.90
C SER A 47 -2.15 -1.36 11.44
N THR A 48 -2.03 -1.44 12.75
CA THR A 48 -0.81 -1.85 13.45
C THR A 48 -0.75 -3.37 13.64
N LEU A 49 -1.73 -4.14 13.18
CA LEU A 49 -1.76 -5.60 13.35
C LEU A 49 -0.71 -6.33 12.47
N PRO A 50 -0.16 -7.47 12.94
CA PRO A 50 0.91 -8.18 12.21
C PRO A 50 0.49 -8.72 10.83
N GLN A 51 -0.80 -9.01 10.63
CA GLN A 51 -1.34 -9.57 9.38
C GLN A 51 -1.54 -8.56 8.24
N VAL A 52 -1.21 -7.28 8.44
CA VAL A 52 -1.52 -6.21 7.46
C VAL A 52 -0.97 -6.47 6.06
N ILE A 53 0.21 -7.08 5.94
CA ILE A 53 0.76 -7.43 4.62
C ILE A 53 -0.17 -8.40 3.88
N ASP A 54 -0.68 -9.42 4.57
CA ASP A 54 -1.60 -10.39 3.98
C ASP A 54 -2.98 -9.77 3.72
N THR A 55 -3.44 -8.89 4.62
CA THR A 55 -4.63 -8.07 4.39
C THR A 55 -4.50 -7.25 3.10
N VAL A 56 -3.39 -6.54 2.88
CA VAL A 56 -3.17 -5.73 1.67
C VAL A 56 -3.14 -6.62 0.43
N LYS A 57 -2.47 -7.79 0.47
CA LYS A 57 -2.50 -8.75 -0.64
C LYS A 57 -3.92 -9.22 -0.98
N ASN A 58 -4.73 -9.51 0.04
CA ASN A 58 -6.12 -9.91 -0.16
C ASN A 58 -6.96 -8.76 -0.73
N LEU A 59 -6.74 -7.53 -0.26
CA LEU A 59 -7.44 -6.34 -0.74
C LEU A 59 -7.11 -6.01 -2.19
N ILE A 60 -5.90 -6.26 -2.67
CA ILE A 60 -5.54 -6.08 -4.09
C ILE A 60 -6.40 -7.00 -4.99
N GLN A 61 -6.87 -8.14 -4.48
CA GLN A 61 -7.74 -9.07 -5.21
C GLN A 61 -9.23 -8.87 -4.91
N HIS A 62 -9.57 -7.92 -4.03
CA HIS A 62 -10.93 -7.75 -3.53
C HIS A 62 -11.76 -6.88 -4.49
N PRO A 63 -13.08 -7.13 -4.66
CA PRO A 63 -13.95 -6.32 -5.52
C PRO A 63 -14.03 -4.82 -5.18
N ALA A 64 -13.57 -4.44 -3.98
CA ALA A 64 -13.48 -3.05 -3.54
C ALA A 64 -12.29 -2.29 -4.14
N PHE A 65 -11.33 -3.01 -4.74
CA PHE A 65 -10.09 -2.45 -5.26
C PHE A 65 -10.03 -2.64 -6.76
N ASP A 66 -9.97 -1.52 -7.47
CA ASP A 66 -9.64 -1.47 -8.89
C ASP A 66 -8.26 -0.82 -9.05
N ILE A 67 -7.30 -1.59 -9.58
CA ILE A 67 -5.93 -1.13 -9.84
C ILE A 67 -5.87 -0.01 -10.90
N HIS A 68 -6.90 0.12 -11.73
CA HIS A 68 -7.02 1.19 -12.71
C HIS A 68 -7.60 2.48 -12.13
N ASN A 69 -8.17 2.42 -10.92
CA ASN A 69 -8.68 3.59 -10.20
C ASN A 69 -7.58 4.19 -9.29
N PRO A 70 -7.05 5.38 -9.61
CA PRO A 70 -5.98 5.99 -8.81
C PRO A 70 -6.35 6.17 -7.34
N ASN A 71 -7.63 6.44 -7.03
CA ASN A 71 -8.05 6.66 -5.64
C ASN A 71 -8.03 5.38 -4.82
N ASN A 72 -8.40 4.23 -5.40
CA ASN A 72 -8.27 2.92 -4.73
C ASN A 72 -6.80 2.60 -4.49
N VAL A 73 -5.99 2.81 -5.51
CA VAL A 73 -4.54 2.60 -5.46
C VAL A 73 -3.87 3.45 -4.38
N TYR A 74 -4.21 4.73 -4.29
CA TYR A 74 -3.69 5.60 -3.22
C TYR A 74 -4.21 5.17 -1.85
N ALA A 75 -5.51 4.89 -1.73
CA ALA A 75 -6.10 4.47 -0.47
C ALA A 75 -5.49 3.19 0.08
N LEU A 76 -5.06 2.25 -0.78
CA LEU A 76 -4.47 0.99 -0.33
C LEU A 76 -2.93 1.06 -0.28
N LEU A 77 -2.28 1.33 -1.40
CA LEU A 77 -0.84 1.12 -1.57
C LEU A 77 0.01 2.28 -1.07
N VAL A 78 -0.44 3.53 -1.25
CA VAL A 78 0.26 4.69 -0.66
C VAL A 78 0.14 4.61 0.85
N THR A 79 -1.07 4.38 1.37
CA THR A 79 -1.28 4.22 2.81
C THR A 79 -0.49 3.05 3.40
N PHE A 80 -0.43 1.89 2.73
CA PHE A 80 0.43 0.80 3.19
C PHE A 80 1.91 1.20 3.23
N GLY A 81 2.40 1.93 2.23
CA GLY A 81 3.77 2.45 2.22
C GLY A 81 4.06 3.49 3.31
N GLU A 82 3.04 4.17 3.83
CA GLU A 82 3.13 5.10 4.96
C GLU A 82 3.01 4.39 6.33
N ASN A 83 2.55 3.13 6.36
CA ASN A 83 2.50 2.32 7.57
C ASN A 83 3.89 1.84 7.97
N THR A 84 4.66 2.71 8.63
CA THR A 84 6.07 2.46 9.00
C THR A 84 6.28 1.13 9.72
N LEU A 85 5.35 0.74 10.60
CA LEU A 85 5.47 -0.47 11.40
C LEU A 85 5.42 -1.74 10.54
N ARG A 86 4.54 -1.77 9.53
CA ARG A 86 4.27 -2.97 8.72
C ARG A 86 4.98 -2.95 7.38
N PHE A 87 5.19 -1.78 6.78
CA PHE A 87 5.98 -1.63 5.57
C PHE A 87 7.44 -1.98 5.78
N HIS A 88 8.04 -1.50 6.89
CA HIS A 88 9.43 -1.75 7.25
C HIS A 88 9.64 -2.99 8.12
N ASP A 89 8.80 -4.02 7.96
CA ASP A 89 9.06 -5.30 8.63
C ASP A 89 10.42 -5.88 8.19
N LYS A 90 11.10 -6.55 9.12
CA LYS A 90 12.48 -7.04 8.98
C LYS A 90 12.66 -8.08 7.87
N ASN A 91 11.57 -8.67 7.38
CA ASN A 91 11.57 -9.65 6.29
C ASN A 91 11.58 -9.01 4.89
N GLY A 92 11.37 -7.69 4.77
CA GLY A 92 11.35 -6.97 3.49
C GLY A 92 10.16 -7.29 2.57
N VAL A 93 9.16 -8.06 3.04
CA VAL A 93 8.01 -8.47 2.22
C VAL A 93 7.16 -7.27 1.80
N GLY A 94 7.05 -6.25 2.66
CA GLY A 94 6.36 -5.00 2.33
C GLY A 94 7.00 -4.27 1.15
N TYR A 95 8.33 -4.24 1.07
CA TYR A 95 9.07 -3.63 -0.03
C TYR A 95 8.82 -4.36 -1.34
N ARG A 96 8.92 -5.69 -1.32
CA ARG A 96 8.66 -6.55 -2.48
C ARG A 96 7.24 -6.36 -3.01
N LEU A 97 6.25 -6.38 -2.10
CA LEU A 97 4.84 -6.18 -2.43
C LEU A 97 4.62 -4.84 -3.14
N LEU A 98 5.15 -3.74 -2.59
CA LEU A 98 4.98 -2.41 -3.17
C LEU A 98 5.66 -2.32 -4.54
N ALA A 99 6.88 -2.84 -4.67
CA ALA A 99 7.62 -2.85 -5.93
C ALA A 99 6.94 -3.68 -7.03
N ASP A 100 6.33 -4.81 -6.68
CA ASP A 100 5.54 -5.61 -7.63
C ASP A 100 4.32 -4.83 -8.15
N GLN A 101 3.60 -4.14 -7.25
CA GLN A 101 2.46 -3.32 -7.67
C GLN A 101 2.89 -2.10 -8.50
N VAL A 102 4.01 -1.46 -8.14
CA VAL A 102 4.58 -0.36 -8.94
C VAL A 102 4.80 -0.81 -10.39
N LEU A 103 5.40 -1.98 -10.61
CA LEU A 103 5.66 -2.51 -11.96
C LEU A 103 4.39 -2.88 -12.73
N VAL A 104 3.35 -3.36 -12.04
CA VAL A 104 2.05 -3.63 -12.67
C VAL A 104 1.37 -2.33 -13.10
N ILE A 105 1.38 -1.33 -12.22
CA ILE A 105 0.70 -0.05 -12.43
C ILE A 105 1.42 0.78 -13.49
N ASP A 106 2.75 0.76 -13.53
CA ASP A 106 3.55 1.59 -14.42
C ASP A 106 3.18 1.42 -15.91
N LYS A 107 2.80 0.20 -16.29
CA LYS A 107 2.38 -0.13 -17.67
C LYS A 107 1.15 0.65 -18.12
N ASN A 108 0.26 0.97 -17.19
CA ASN A 108 -1.04 1.58 -17.48
C ASN A 108 -1.13 3.02 -17.00
N ASN A 109 -0.45 3.35 -15.90
CA ASN A 109 -0.50 4.67 -15.28
C ASN A 109 0.85 5.07 -14.63
N PRO A 110 1.81 5.56 -15.44
CA PRO A 110 3.12 6.04 -14.99
C PRO A 110 3.10 7.12 -13.90
N GLN A 111 2.04 7.92 -13.82
CA GLN A 111 1.92 8.98 -12.82
C GLN A 111 1.58 8.39 -11.44
N VAL A 112 0.74 7.35 -11.43
CA VAL A 112 0.34 6.65 -10.21
C VAL A 112 1.50 5.79 -9.69
N SER A 113 2.20 5.05 -10.55
CA SER A 113 3.39 4.27 -10.16
C SER A 113 4.48 5.15 -9.54
N ALA A 114 4.75 6.31 -10.15
CA ALA A 114 5.66 7.34 -9.65
C ALA A 114 5.31 7.86 -8.25
N ARG A 115 4.03 7.88 -7.87
CA ARG A 115 3.61 8.26 -6.52
C ARG A 115 3.80 7.13 -5.51
N ILE A 116 3.47 5.90 -5.90
CA ILE A 116 3.53 4.72 -5.02
C ILE A 116 4.96 4.29 -4.71
N VAL A 117 5.91 4.51 -5.62
CA VAL A 117 7.31 4.10 -5.39
C VAL A 117 8.01 4.92 -4.30
N ARG A 118 7.47 6.09 -3.93
CA ARG A 118 8.13 7.05 -3.03
C ARG A 118 8.60 6.47 -1.68
N PRO A 119 7.85 5.62 -0.96
CA PRO A 119 8.31 5.01 0.27
C PRO A 119 9.64 4.26 0.11
N LEU A 120 9.86 3.57 -1.02
CA LEU A 120 11.12 2.86 -1.30
C LEU A 120 12.30 3.82 -1.48
N THR A 121 12.06 5.05 -1.92
CA THR A 121 13.12 6.05 -2.18
C THR A 121 13.81 6.56 -0.92
N GLN A 122 13.21 6.32 0.26
CA GLN A 122 13.75 6.76 1.56
C GLN A 122 14.79 5.79 2.14
N TRP A 123 15.28 4.83 1.35
CA TRP A 123 16.20 3.76 1.81
C TRP A 123 17.46 4.25 2.53
N LYS A 124 17.97 5.44 2.18
CA LYS A 124 19.16 6.05 2.83
C LYS A 124 18.91 6.47 4.29
N GLN A 125 17.64 6.63 4.69
CA GLN A 125 17.25 7.05 6.04
C GLN A 125 17.05 5.85 6.99
N MET A 126 17.02 4.63 6.45
CA MET A 126 16.77 3.42 7.22
C MET A 126 18.08 2.83 7.76
N ASP A 127 17.96 1.92 8.74
CA ASP A 127 19.10 1.11 9.16
C ASP A 127 19.66 0.28 7.99
N ALA A 128 20.91 -0.18 8.13
CA ALA A 128 21.64 -0.85 7.06
C ALA A 128 20.90 -2.06 6.47
N VAL A 129 20.21 -2.85 7.30
CA VAL A 129 19.52 -4.06 6.84
C VAL A 129 18.31 -3.68 5.98
N ARG A 130 17.49 -2.76 6.46
CA ARG A 130 16.32 -2.27 5.73
C ARG A 130 16.68 -1.49 4.47
N GLY A 131 17.69 -0.61 4.56
CA GLY A 131 18.16 0.19 3.43
C GLY A 131 18.65 -0.68 2.28
N VAL A 132 19.37 -1.77 2.56
CA VAL A 132 19.80 -2.74 1.53
C VAL A 132 18.60 -3.39 0.85
N MET A 133 17.60 -3.84 1.61
CA MET A 133 16.40 -4.48 1.02
C MET A 133 15.58 -3.50 0.16
N MET A 134 15.38 -2.26 0.61
CA MET A 134 14.68 -1.24 -0.17
C MET A 134 15.44 -0.87 -1.43
N LYS A 135 16.77 -0.68 -1.33
CA LYS A 135 17.62 -0.41 -2.49
C LYS A 135 17.57 -1.55 -3.50
N ALA A 136 17.56 -2.80 -3.04
CA ALA A 136 17.43 -3.97 -3.92
C ALA A 136 16.12 -3.94 -4.73
N GLU A 137 14.99 -3.55 -4.12
CA GLU A 137 13.73 -3.39 -4.86
C GLU A 137 13.76 -2.22 -5.85
N LEU A 138 14.38 -1.09 -5.51
CA LEU A 138 14.59 0.02 -6.45
C LEU A 138 15.45 -0.41 -7.64
N THR A 139 16.55 -1.14 -7.40
CA THR A 139 17.40 -1.70 -8.46
C THR A 139 16.61 -2.66 -9.34
N ARG A 140 15.78 -3.55 -8.75
CA ARG A 140 14.91 -4.44 -9.51
C ARG A 140 13.91 -3.69 -10.39
N ILE A 141 13.34 -2.59 -9.89
CA ILE A 141 12.44 -1.74 -10.69
C ILE A 141 13.21 -1.11 -11.86
N MET A 142 14.41 -0.58 -11.59
CA MET A 142 15.28 0.03 -12.61
C MET A 142 15.64 -0.96 -13.74
N GLU A 143 15.87 -2.22 -13.40
CA GLU A 143 16.23 -3.28 -14.35
C GLU A 143 15.02 -3.85 -15.12
N SER A 144 13.79 -3.42 -14.80
CA SER A 144 12.61 -3.91 -15.48
C SER A 144 12.52 -3.41 -16.92
N LYS A 145 12.06 -4.28 -17.82
CA LYS A 145 11.86 -3.93 -19.23
C LYS A 145 10.67 -2.98 -19.36
N ASN A 146 10.81 -1.98 -20.24
CA ASN A 146 9.76 -1.00 -20.56
C ASN A 146 9.35 -0.11 -19.37
N LEU A 147 10.29 0.25 -18.51
CA LEU A 147 10.06 1.22 -17.44
C LEU A 147 9.65 2.58 -18.03
N SER A 148 8.58 3.17 -17.51
CA SER A 148 8.14 4.50 -17.94
C SER A 148 9.18 5.58 -17.61
N GLY A 149 9.18 6.68 -18.38
CA GLY A 149 10.07 7.81 -18.11
C GLY A 149 9.88 8.40 -16.70
N ASN A 150 8.63 8.49 -16.23
CA ASN A 150 8.30 9.01 -14.90
C ASN A 150 8.92 8.16 -13.79
N LEU A 151 8.79 6.83 -13.90
CA LEU A 151 9.31 5.92 -12.90
C LEU A 151 10.84 5.82 -12.98
N PHE A 152 11.40 5.80 -14.20
CA PHE A 152 12.84 5.86 -14.41
C PHE A 152 13.49 7.08 -13.75
N GLU A 153 12.91 8.27 -13.91
CA GLU A 153 13.44 9.51 -13.31
C GLU A 153 13.51 9.41 -11.79
N ILE A 154 12.45 8.94 -11.14
CA ILE A 154 12.38 8.86 -9.68
C ILE A 154 13.35 7.79 -9.14
N VAL A 155 13.35 6.61 -9.74
CA VAL A 155 14.18 5.49 -9.28
C VAL A 155 15.66 5.79 -9.53
N SER A 156 16.02 6.37 -10.68
CA SER A 156 17.42 6.73 -10.98
C SER A 156 17.96 7.76 -9.99
N LYS A 157 17.19 8.84 -9.74
CA LYS A 157 17.56 9.86 -8.74
C LYS A 157 17.71 9.28 -7.34
N SER A 158 16.92 8.30 -6.96
CA SER A 158 17.01 7.65 -5.65
C SER A 158 18.24 6.74 -5.51
N LEU A 159 18.70 6.14 -6.61
CA LEU A 159 19.85 5.22 -6.63
C LEU A 159 21.21 5.93 -6.73
N LEU A 160 21.24 7.20 -7.16
CA LEU A 160 22.38 8.11 -7.04
C LEU A 160 22.65 8.44 -5.56
#